data_AF-A0AAD4XGB0-F1
#
_entry.id   AF-A0AAD4XGB0-F1
#
_cell.length_a   1.000
_cell.length_b   1.000
_cell.length_c   1.000
_cell.angle_alpha   90.00
_cell.angle_beta   90.00
_cell.angle_gamma   90.00
#
_symmetry.space_group_name_H-M   'P 1'
#
loop_
_entity.id
_entity.type
_entity.pdbx_description
1 polymer ?
#
loop_
_entity_poly.entity_id
_entity_poly.type
_entity_poly.pdbx_seq_one_letter_code
_entity_poly.pdbx_strand_id
1 'polypeptide(L)'
;MMTMKRSKSIISVLLLLLLQFLSIASGNGEGYTIVGRVKVEGMGAKGYGILGKLSNAKVMLNGGQRTSFLRPDGYFSFHNVPAGTHLIEVASVGFFFSPVRVDVSARNPGKVQAALTETRRGLTELVLEPLKEEHYYEIREPFNVMSLLKSPMGLMMGFMVVVVFLMPKLMENMDPEELKRAQESVGNNPSLSSLLPRSG
;
A
#
# COMPACT_ATOMS: atom_id res chain seq x y z
N MET A 1 55.58 25.18 -33.49
CA MET A 1 54.95 23.92 -33.97
C MET A 1 54.30 23.11 -32.82
N MET A 2 53.66 23.75 -31.84
CA MET A 2 53.15 23.09 -30.62
C MET A 2 51.61 23.16 -30.45
N THR A 3 50.94 24.07 -31.16
CA THR A 3 49.50 24.34 -31.03
C THR A 3 48.63 23.38 -31.85
N MET A 4 49.17 22.86 -32.96
CA MET A 4 48.42 22.02 -33.91
C MET A 4 48.17 20.59 -33.41
N LYS A 5 48.99 20.09 -32.45
CA LYS A 5 48.85 18.73 -31.88
C LYS A 5 47.77 18.66 -30.79
N ARG A 6 47.61 19.73 -30.00
CA ARG A 6 46.57 19.82 -28.95
C ARG A 6 45.16 19.93 -29.53
N SER A 7 44.98 20.71 -30.61
CA SER A 7 43.68 20.83 -31.30
C SER A 7 43.20 19.49 -31.87
N LYS A 8 44.08 18.70 -32.50
CA LYS A 8 43.73 17.36 -33.02
C LYS A 8 43.29 16.38 -31.93
N SER A 9 43.93 16.41 -30.75
CA SER A 9 43.50 15.61 -29.60
C SER A 9 42.14 16.04 -29.06
N ILE A 10 41.87 17.35 -28.97
CA ILE A 10 40.58 17.86 -28.48
C ILE A 10 39.45 17.49 -29.44
N ILE A 11 39.67 17.62 -30.75
CA ILE A 11 38.71 17.22 -31.78
C ILE A 11 38.47 15.70 -31.73
N SER A 12 39.53 14.90 -31.55
CA SER A 12 39.40 13.44 -31.40
C SER A 12 38.64 13.04 -30.14
N VAL A 13 38.84 13.74 -29.02
CA VAL A 13 38.12 13.47 -27.77
C VAL A 13 36.66 13.91 -27.88
N LEU A 14 36.39 15.06 -28.51
CA LEU A 14 35.03 15.53 -28.77
C LEU A 14 34.28 14.60 -29.73
N LEU A 15 34.96 14.07 -30.76
CA LEU A 15 34.40 13.10 -31.70
C LEU A 15 34.12 11.76 -31.01
N LEU A 16 35.00 11.29 -30.13
CA LEU A 16 34.78 10.09 -29.31
C LEU A 16 33.60 10.27 -28.34
N LEU A 17 33.46 11.45 -27.75
CA LEU A 17 32.29 11.80 -26.92
C LEU A 17 31.01 11.83 -27.75
N LEU A 18 31.05 12.40 -28.96
CA LEU A 18 29.89 12.44 -29.87
C LEU A 18 29.46 11.04 -30.32
N LEU A 19 30.42 10.13 -30.56
CA LEU A 19 30.15 8.72 -30.90
C LEU A 19 29.50 7.94 -29.75
N GLN A 20 29.83 8.27 -28.49
CA GLN A 20 29.13 7.71 -27.32
C GLN A 20 27.68 8.20 -27.24
N PHE A 21 27.42 9.47 -27.55
CA PHE A 21 26.05 10.00 -27.60
C PHE A 21 25.22 9.42 -28.76
N LEU A 22 25.85 9.15 -29.91
CA LEU A 22 25.15 8.58 -31.07
C LEU A 22 24.74 7.11 -30.87
N SER A 23 25.43 6.39 -29.97
CA SER A 23 25.07 5.00 -29.61
C SER A 23 23.75 4.90 -28.84
N ILE A 24 23.23 6.01 -28.31
CA ILE A 24 21.93 6.06 -27.62
C ILE A 24 20.76 6.26 -28.62
N ALA A 25 21.05 6.63 -29.87
CA ALA A 25 20.04 6.96 -30.88
C ALA A 25 19.69 5.80 -31.84
N SER A 26 20.26 4.61 -31.66
CA SER A 26 19.94 3.45 -32.50
C SER A 26 19.08 2.43 -31.76
N GLY A 27 17.84 2.84 -31.50
CA GLY A 27 16.74 1.95 -31.16
C GLY A 27 15.84 1.75 -32.37
N ASN A 28 16.40 1.40 -33.53
CA ASN A 28 15.62 0.99 -34.70
C ASN A 28 15.13 -0.46 -34.50
N GLY A 29 14.45 -0.70 -33.37
CA GLY A 29 13.81 -1.95 -33.04
C GLY A 29 12.34 -1.80 -33.33
N GLU A 30 11.78 -2.70 -34.14
CA GLU A 30 10.34 -2.80 -34.34
C GLU A 30 9.65 -2.77 -32.98
N GLY A 31 8.86 -1.73 -32.79
CA GLY A 31 8.16 -1.48 -31.55
C GLY A 31 6.98 -2.43 -31.40
N TYR A 32 7.02 -3.31 -30.41
CA TYR A 32 5.93 -4.24 -30.15
C TYR A 32 4.77 -3.53 -29.43
N THR A 33 3.54 -3.96 -29.72
CA THR A 33 2.36 -3.51 -28.98
C THR A 33 1.97 -4.56 -27.95
N ILE A 34 1.95 -4.16 -26.69
CA ILE A 34 1.42 -4.96 -25.59
C ILE A 34 -0.02 -4.51 -25.37
N VAL A 35 -0.96 -5.46 -25.43
CA VAL A 35 -2.38 -5.21 -25.10
C VAL A 35 -2.75 -6.09 -23.91
N GLY A 36 -3.44 -5.50 -22.95
CA GLY A 36 -3.96 -6.23 -21.80
C GLY A 36 -5.30 -5.68 -21.34
N ARG A 37 -5.92 -6.40 -20.43
CA ARG A 37 -7.19 -6.07 -19.81
C ARG A 37 -7.07 -6.18 -18.29
N VAL A 38 -7.61 -5.22 -17.58
CA VAL A 38 -7.80 -5.28 -16.13
C VAL A 38 -9.25 -5.70 -15.90
N LYS A 39 -9.45 -6.84 -15.24
CA LYS A 39 -10.77 -7.36 -14.91
C LYS A 39 -10.95 -7.29 -13.40
N VAL A 40 -11.87 -6.44 -12.96
CA VAL A 40 -12.26 -6.30 -11.56
C VAL A 40 -13.65 -6.91 -11.39
N GLU A 41 -13.82 -7.80 -10.40
CA GLU A 41 -15.14 -8.35 -10.09
C GLU A 41 -16.11 -7.21 -9.73
N GLY A 42 -17.26 -7.14 -10.38
CA GLY A 42 -18.25 -6.05 -10.22
C GLY A 42 -18.36 -5.05 -11.37
N MET A 43 -17.48 -5.12 -12.39
CA MET A 43 -17.49 -4.23 -13.57
C MET A 43 -18.76 -4.36 -14.45
N GLY A 44 -19.50 -5.48 -14.35
CA GLY A 44 -20.48 -5.87 -15.38
C GLY A 44 -21.97 -5.72 -15.07
N ALA A 45 -22.40 -5.42 -13.84
CA ALA A 45 -23.86 -5.44 -13.57
C ALA A 45 -24.37 -4.54 -12.43
N LYS A 46 -23.56 -4.16 -11.43
CA LYS A 46 -24.03 -3.40 -10.25
C LYS A 46 -22.97 -2.45 -9.65
N GLY A 47 -22.15 -1.81 -10.49
CA GLY A 47 -20.86 -1.23 -10.05
C GLY A 47 -20.58 0.21 -10.47
N TYR A 48 -21.56 1.12 -10.48
CA TYR A 48 -21.32 2.54 -10.82
C TYR A 48 -20.21 3.19 -9.95
N GLY A 49 -20.04 2.75 -8.70
CA GLY A 49 -18.95 3.19 -7.82
C GLY A 49 -17.57 2.59 -8.12
N ILE A 50 -17.49 1.45 -8.81
CA ILE A 50 -16.22 0.78 -9.16
C ILE A 50 -15.66 1.38 -10.46
N LEU A 51 -16.51 1.68 -11.44
CA LEU A 51 -16.09 2.34 -12.68
C LEU A 51 -15.46 3.72 -12.39
N GLY A 52 -15.99 4.46 -11.41
CA GLY A 52 -15.40 5.72 -10.94
C GLY A 52 -14.11 5.57 -10.15
N LYS A 53 -13.86 4.41 -9.51
CA LYS A 53 -12.59 4.11 -8.83
C LYS A 53 -11.48 3.72 -9.81
N LEU A 54 -11.84 3.04 -10.90
CA LEU A 54 -10.91 2.60 -11.94
C LEU A 54 -10.67 3.63 -13.05
N SER A 55 -11.47 4.69 -13.15
CA SER A 55 -11.29 5.75 -14.15
C SER A 55 -9.96 6.49 -14.02
N ASN A 56 -9.36 6.49 -12.82
CA ASN A 56 -8.04 7.06 -12.55
C ASN A 56 -6.94 5.99 -12.45
N ALA A 57 -7.21 4.75 -12.85
CA ALA A 57 -6.20 3.70 -12.84
C ALA A 57 -5.10 4.01 -13.87
N LYS A 58 -3.86 4.05 -13.39
CA LYS A 58 -2.65 4.25 -14.21
C LYS A 58 -1.94 2.91 -14.36
N VAL A 59 -1.64 2.55 -15.59
CA VAL A 59 -0.80 1.39 -15.91
C VAL A 59 0.61 1.88 -16.18
N MET A 60 1.59 1.26 -15.52
CA MET A 60 3.00 1.64 -15.56
C MET A 60 3.81 0.47 -16.10
N LEU A 61 4.76 0.78 -16.99
CA LEU A 61 5.73 -0.16 -17.51
C LEU A 61 7.11 0.16 -16.93
N ASN A 62 7.81 -0.86 -16.43
CA ASN A 62 9.16 -0.78 -15.85
C ASN A 62 9.30 0.34 -14.80
N GLY A 63 8.41 0.37 -13.81
CA GLY A 63 8.45 1.38 -12.74
C GLY A 63 8.17 2.82 -13.23
N GLY A 64 7.46 2.97 -14.36
CA GLY A 64 7.02 4.29 -14.85
C GLY A 64 7.83 4.86 -16.01
N GLN A 65 8.79 4.11 -16.58
CA GLN A 65 9.46 4.50 -17.82
C GLN A 65 8.46 4.79 -18.94
N ARG A 66 7.35 4.05 -18.97
CA ARG A 66 6.18 4.37 -19.79
C ARG A 66 4.93 4.25 -18.94
N THR A 67 3.96 5.12 -19.24
CA THR A 67 2.69 5.12 -18.54
C THR A 67 1.56 5.17 -19.56
N SER A 68 0.49 4.45 -19.27
CA SER A 68 -0.75 4.43 -20.03
C SER A 68 -1.91 4.51 -19.05
N PHE A 69 -3.05 4.99 -19.52
CA PHE A 69 -4.29 4.99 -18.74
C PHE A 69 -5.12 3.76 -19.09
N LEU A 70 -5.94 3.33 -18.13
CA LEU A 70 -6.93 2.29 -18.34
C LEU A 70 -8.15 2.87 -19.07
N ARG A 71 -8.61 2.21 -20.13
CA ARG A 71 -9.86 2.59 -20.81
C ARG A 71 -11.09 2.16 -19.99
N PRO A 72 -12.27 2.77 -20.22
CA PRO A 72 -13.50 2.40 -19.50
C PRO A 72 -13.94 0.94 -19.69
N ASP A 73 -13.54 0.31 -20.80
CA ASP A 73 -13.75 -1.11 -21.10
C ASP A 73 -12.80 -2.06 -20.33
N GLY A 74 -11.87 -1.49 -19.56
CA GLY A 74 -10.84 -2.20 -18.81
C GLY A 74 -9.60 -2.54 -19.65
N TYR A 75 -9.47 -2.07 -20.88
CA TYR A 75 -8.32 -2.39 -21.72
C TYR A 75 -7.23 -1.32 -21.65
N PHE A 76 -5.97 -1.74 -21.78
CA PHE A 76 -4.82 -0.85 -21.92
C PHE A 76 -3.90 -1.33 -23.04
N SER A 77 -3.10 -0.42 -23.59
CA SER A 77 -2.11 -0.75 -24.61
C SER A 77 -0.83 0.07 -24.46
N PHE A 78 0.31 -0.58 -24.58
CA PHE A 78 1.60 0.07 -24.72
C PHE A 78 2.12 -0.14 -26.13
N HIS A 79 2.45 0.96 -26.80
CA HIS A 79 3.05 0.92 -28.13
C HIS A 79 4.57 1.08 -28.03
N ASN A 80 5.22 0.66 -29.12
CA ASN A 80 6.65 0.84 -29.33
C ASN A 80 7.55 0.17 -28.28
N VAL A 81 7.11 -0.92 -27.65
CA VAL A 81 7.84 -1.61 -26.57
C VAL A 81 8.99 -2.40 -27.16
N PRO A 82 10.24 -2.22 -26.69
CA PRO A 82 11.36 -2.99 -27.21
C PRO A 82 11.20 -4.47 -26.85
N ALA A 83 11.92 -5.35 -27.55
CA ALA A 83 11.97 -6.76 -27.15
C ALA A 83 12.77 -6.92 -25.85
N GLY A 84 12.30 -7.82 -24.99
CA GLY A 84 12.88 -8.08 -23.68
C GLY A 84 11.82 -8.31 -22.60
N THR A 85 12.28 -8.48 -21.38
CA THR A 85 11.40 -8.64 -20.22
C THR A 85 11.03 -7.28 -19.65
N HIS A 86 9.73 -7.01 -19.61
CA HIS A 86 9.13 -5.82 -19.03
C HIS A 86 8.31 -6.18 -17.80
N LEU A 87 8.11 -5.21 -16.92
CA LEU A 87 7.27 -5.34 -15.74
C LEU A 87 6.11 -4.36 -15.85
N ILE A 88 4.88 -4.87 -15.72
CA ILE A 88 3.65 -4.08 -15.75
C ILE A 88 3.06 -3.99 -14.35
N GLU A 89 2.75 -2.78 -13.94
CA GLU A 89 2.10 -2.44 -12.67
C GLU A 89 0.83 -1.64 -12.94
N VAL A 90 -0.20 -1.84 -12.12
CA VAL A 90 -1.43 -1.05 -12.18
C VAL A 90 -1.61 -0.35 -10.85
N ALA A 91 -1.56 0.98 -10.88
CA ALA A 91 -1.82 1.83 -9.74
C ALA A 91 -3.26 2.33 -9.81
N SER A 92 -4.06 2.04 -8.79
CA SER A 92 -5.45 2.51 -8.68
C SER A 92 -5.80 2.79 -7.22
N VAL A 93 -6.82 3.61 -7.00
CA VAL A 93 -7.26 3.94 -5.64
C VAL A 93 -8.18 2.83 -5.13
N GLY A 94 -7.76 2.13 -4.08
CA GLY A 94 -8.57 1.12 -3.38
C GLY A 94 -8.48 -0.30 -3.94
N PHE A 95 -7.68 -0.54 -4.98
CA PHE A 95 -7.36 -1.88 -5.46
C PHE A 95 -5.85 -2.06 -5.62
N PHE A 96 -5.35 -3.18 -5.09
CA PHE A 96 -3.98 -3.61 -5.27
C PHE A 96 -3.89 -4.72 -6.33
N PHE A 97 -3.04 -4.50 -7.33
CA PHE A 97 -2.79 -5.45 -8.40
C PHE A 97 -1.39 -6.05 -8.29
N SER A 98 -1.26 -7.35 -8.57
CA SER A 98 0.05 -8.00 -8.64
C SER A 98 0.84 -7.47 -9.84
N PRO A 99 2.15 -7.19 -9.70
CA PRO A 99 2.99 -6.87 -10.84
C PRO A 99 3.11 -8.09 -11.78
N VAL A 100 3.03 -7.85 -13.08
CA VAL A 100 3.12 -8.89 -14.11
C VAL A 100 4.35 -8.71 -14.97
N ARG A 101 5.14 -9.78 -15.09
CA ARG A 101 6.31 -9.80 -15.96
C ARG A 101 5.87 -10.22 -17.35
N VAL A 102 6.19 -9.41 -18.35
CA VAL A 102 5.85 -9.65 -19.74
C VAL A 102 7.13 -9.81 -20.52
N ASP A 103 7.30 -10.97 -21.15
CA ASP A 103 8.40 -11.24 -22.05
C ASP A 103 7.97 -11.01 -23.50
N VAL A 104 8.63 -10.05 -24.14
CA VAL A 104 8.39 -9.67 -25.53
C VAL A 104 9.47 -10.29 -26.39
N SER A 105 9.10 -11.30 -27.17
CA SER A 105 10.04 -12.00 -28.04
C SER A 105 10.31 -11.23 -29.33
N ALA A 106 11.58 -10.89 -29.59
CA ALA A 106 12.01 -10.36 -30.90
C ALA A 106 11.87 -11.38 -32.04
N ARG A 107 11.83 -12.69 -31.71
CA ARG A 107 11.84 -13.77 -32.69
C ARG A 107 10.47 -14.07 -33.27
N ASN A 108 9.41 -13.73 -32.53
CA ASN A 108 8.03 -13.99 -32.91
C ASN A 108 7.21 -12.71 -32.65
N PRO A 109 7.15 -11.77 -33.61
CA PRO A 109 6.32 -10.58 -33.48
C PRO A 109 4.87 -10.99 -33.17
N GLY A 110 4.36 -10.56 -32.02
CA GLY A 110 3.00 -10.86 -31.56
C GLY A 110 2.86 -11.99 -30.54
N LYS A 111 3.91 -12.79 -30.27
CA LYS A 111 3.90 -13.71 -29.11
C LYS A 111 4.40 -12.98 -27.87
N VAL A 112 3.49 -12.24 -27.24
CA VAL A 112 3.73 -11.62 -25.93
C VAL A 112 3.39 -12.66 -24.87
N GLN A 113 4.39 -13.17 -24.16
CA GLN A 113 4.17 -14.11 -23.06
C GLN A 113 4.14 -13.32 -21.75
N ALA A 114 3.00 -13.33 -21.08
CA ALA A 114 2.87 -12.73 -19.77
C ALA A 114 2.95 -13.80 -18.69
N ALA A 115 3.72 -13.56 -17.64
CA ALA A 115 3.78 -14.41 -16.47
C ALA A 115 3.61 -13.56 -15.22
N LEU A 116 2.72 -13.97 -14.30
CA LEU A 116 2.64 -13.33 -12.99
C LEU A 116 3.98 -13.50 -12.25
N THR A 117 4.38 -12.47 -11.53
CA THR A 117 5.64 -12.51 -10.76
C THR A 117 5.56 -13.54 -9.64
N GLU A 118 4.38 -13.76 -9.07
CA GLU A 118 4.17 -14.65 -7.91
C GLU A 118 3.95 -16.12 -8.29
N THR A 119 3.39 -16.38 -9.46
CA THR A 119 3.20 -17.75 -9.96
C THR A 119 3.56 -17.72 -11.43
N ARG A 120 4.59 -18.46 -11.84
CA ARG A 120 5.09 -18.60 -13.22
C ARG A 120 4.06 -19.27 -14.17
N ARG A 121 2.76 -19.00 -14.00
CA ARG A 121 1.69 -19.35 -14.92
C ARG A 121 1.78 -18.38 -16.09
N GLY A 122 2.08 -18.93 -17.27
CA GLY A 122 1.97 -18.19 -18.51
C GLY A 122 0.49 -17.84 -18.75
N LEU A 123 0.17 -16.55 -18.77
CA LEU A 123 -1.12 -16.04 -19.19
C LEU A 123 -1.13 -15.92 -20.71
N THR A 124 -2.08 -16.61 -21.36
CA THR A 124 -2.35 -16.51 -22.80
C THR A 124 -3.01 -15.18 -23.15
N GLU A 125 -3.73 -14.57 -22.20
CA GLU A 125 -4.32 -13.23 -22.30
C GLU A 125 -3.93 -12.45 -21.04
N LEU A 126 -3.42 -11.23 -21.22
CA LEU A 126 -3.01 -10.33 -20.14
C LEU A 126 -4.23 -9.83 -19.35
N VAL A 127 -4.84 -10.69 -18.54
CA VAL A 127 -5.95 -10.35 -17.66
C VAL A 127 -5.41 -10.15 -16.24
N LEU A 128 -5.44 -8.91 -15.78
CA LEU A 128 -5.06 -8.54 -14.42
C LEU A 128 -6.31 -8.55 -13.54
N GLU A 129 -6.34 -9.48 -12.59
CA GLU A 129 -7.38 -9.54 -11.56
C GLU A 129 -6.84 -8.91 -10.26
N PRO A 130 -7.63 -8.11 -9.54
CA PRO A 130 -7.22 -7.51 -8.28
C PRO A 130 -7.03 -8.61 -7.22
N LEU A 131 -5.90 -8.60 -6.51
CA LEU A 131 -5.62 -9.61 -5.49
C LEU A 131 -6.35 -9.31 -4.17
N LYS A 132 -6.50 -8.02 -3.82
CA LYS A 132 -7.14 -7.56 -2.58
C LYS A 132 -7.82 -6.21 -2.81
N GLU A 133 -9.01 -6.05 -2.24
CA GLU A 133 -9.58 -4.72 -1.99
C GLU A 133 -8.77 -4.09 -0.85
N GLU A 134 -8.13 -2.94 -1.09
CA GLU A 134 -7.33 -2.27 -0.06
C GLU A 134 -8.28 -1.58 0.92
N HIS A 135 -8.49 -2.22 2.07
CA HIS A 135 -9.12 -1.60 3.22
C HIS A 135 -8.13 -0.60 3.87
N TYR A 136 -8.07 0.62 3.34
CA TYR A 136 -7.28 1.73 3.91
C TYR A 136 -7.75 2.21 5.30
N TYR A 137 -8.81 1.61 5.82
CA TYR A 137 -9.37 1.93 7.13
C TYR A 137 -9.18 0.73 8.06
N GLU A 138 -8.50 0.95 9.17
CA GLU A 138 -8.60 0.06 10.33
C GLU A 138 -10.07 0.05 10.77
N ILE A 139 -10.71 -1.11 10.68
CA ILE A 139 -12.07 -1.28 11.19
C ILE A 139 -11.97 -1.07 12.70
N ARG A 140 -12.52 0.04 13.20
CA ARG A 140 -12.62 0.29 14.65
C ARG A 140 -13.27 -0.93 15.27
N GLU A 141 -12.57 -1.59 16.20
CA GLU A 141 -13.11 -2.77 16.88
C GLU A 141 -14.51 -2.40 17.40
N PRO A 142 -15.58 -3.06 16.92
CA PRO A 142 -16.91 -2.77 17.40
C PRO A 142 -16.95 -3.02 18.91
N PHE A 143 -17.67 -2.17 19.65
CA PHE A 143 -17.76 -2.29 21.10
C PHE A 143 -18.21 -3.72 21.45
N ASN A 144 -17.31 -4.50 22.03
CA ASN A 144 -17.63 -5.85 22.45
C ASN A 144 -17.84 -5.81 23.95
N VAL A 145 -19.10 -5.89 24.38
CA VAL A 145 -19.49 -5.88 25.81
C VAL A 145 -18.77 -7.00 26.57
N MET A 146 -18.55 -8.15 25.93
CA MET A 146 -17.80 -9.27 26.51
C MET A 146 -16.31 -8.95 26.67
N SER A 147 -15.70 -8.20 25.74
CA SER A 147 -14.32 -7.72 25.89
C SER A 147 -14.21 -6.60 26.92
N LEU A 148 -15.23 -5.76 27.05
CA LEU A 148 -15.27 -4.67 28.03
C LEU A 148 -15.35 -5.21 29.46
N LEU A 149 -16.17 -6.24 29.72
CA LEU A 149 -16.22 -6.92 31.02
C LEU A 149 -14.89 -7.60 31.39
N LYS A 150 -14.17 -8.16 30.41
CA LYS A 150 -12.85 -8.79 30.60
C LYS A 150 -11.70 -7.78 30.58
N SER A 151 -11.96 -6.52 30.24
CA SER A 151 -10.93 -5.49 30.16
C SER A 151 -10.54 -5.02 31.56
N PRO A 152 -9.28 -4.56 31.76
CA PRO A 152 -8.86 -3.96 33.02
C PRO A 152 -9.78 -2.81 33.46
N MET A 153 -10.30 -2.02 32.52
CA MET A 153 -11.27 -0.95 32.83
C MET A 153 -12.61 -1.48 33.35
N GLY A 154 -13.16 -2.54 32.74
CA GLY A 154 -14.44 -3.12 33.16
C GLY A 154 -14.36 -3.84 34.51
N LEU A 155 -13.27 -4.56 34.77
CA LEU A 155 -13.03 -5.18 36.08
C LEU A 155 -12.87 -4.13 37.18
N MET A 156 -12.15 -3.05 36.93
CA MET A 156 -12.02 -1.94 37.88
C MET A 156 -13.36 -1.25 38.14
N MET A 157 -14.16 -1.02 37.10
CA MET A 157 -15.52 -0.49 37.24
C MET A 157 -16.39 -1.42 38.11
N GLY A 158 -16.38 -2.72 37.83
CA GLY A 158 -17.14 -3.72 38.58
C GLY A 158 -16.70 -3.83 40.04
N PHE A 159 -15.40 -3.88 40.28
CA PHE A 159 -14.83 -3.89 41.63
C PHE A 159 -15.24 -2.64 42.41
N MET A 160 -15.21 -1.47 41.77
CA MET A 160 -15.56 -0.23 42.45
C MET A 160 -17.05 -0.14 42.80
N VAL A 161 -17.94 -0.63 41.94
CA VAL A 161 -19.37 -0.75 42.30
C VAL A 161 -19.55 -1.63 43.53
N VAL A 162 -18.89 -2.79 43.60
CA VAL A 162 -18.95 -3.68 44.78
C VAL A 162 -18.44 -2.96 46.03
N VAL A 163 -17.30 -2.26 45.95
CA VAL A 163 -16.74 -1.52 47.09
C VAL A 163 -17.68 -0.42 47.57
N VAL A 164 -18.35 0.32 46.68
CA VAL A 164 -19.32 1.36 47.07
C VAL A 164 -20.52 0.80 47.83
N PHE A 165 -20.95 -0.43 47.54
CA PHE A 165 -22.00 -1.10 48.30
C PHE A 165 -21.51 -1.73 49.60
N LEU A 166 -20.26 -2.20 49.64
CA LEU A 166 -19.69 -2.86 50.82
C LEU A 166 -19.09 -1.87 51.83
N MET A 167 -18.55 -0.73 51.39
CA MET A 167 -17.95 0.30 52.25
C MET A 167 -18.88 0.78 53.36
N PRO A 168 -20.14 1.16 53.08
CA PRO A 168 -21.08 1.55 54.12
C PRO A 168 -21.23 0.48 55.22
N LYS A 169 -21.25 -0.80 54.82
CA LYS A 169 -21.42 -1.94 55.75
C LYS A 169 -20.17 -2.24 56.58
N LEU A 170 -18.98 -1.97 56.05
CA LEU A 170 -17.72 -2.13 56.77
C LEU A 170 -17.47 -0.94 57.70
N MET A 171 -17.79 0.27 57.27
CA MET A 171 -17.66 1.49 58.06
C MET A 171 -18.64 1.55 59.24
N GLU A 172 -19.82 0.93 59.11
CA GLU A 172 -20.80 0.78 60.20
C GLU A 172 -20.27 -0.02 61.40
N ASN A 173 -19.21 -0.84 61.23
CA ASN A 173 -18.71 -1.76 62.26
C ASN A 173 -17.21 -1.59 62.61
N MET A 174 -16.55 -0.52 62.15
CA MET A 174 -15.11 -0.30 62.38
C MET A 174 -14.84 0.92 63.27
N ASP A 175 -13.80 0.83 64.11
CA ASP A 175 -13.34 1.92 64.98
C ASP A 175 -12.69 3.06 64.16
N PRO A 176 -12.85 4.34 64.56
CA PRO A 176 -12.35 5.49 63.80
C PRO A 176 -10.82 5.54 63.67
N GLU A 177 -10.07 4.83 64.52
CA GLU A 177 -8.61 4.72 64.38
C GLU A 177 -8.17 3.74 63.28
N GLU A 178 -8.95 2.70 62.99
CA GLU A 178 -8.61 1.72 61.95
C GLU A 178 -8.96 2.22 60.55
N LEU A 179 -10.06 2.97 60.44
CA LEU A 179 -10.45 3.68 59.22
C LEU A 179 -9.37 4.63 58.73
N LYS A 180 -8.69 5.32 59.65
CA LYS A 180 -7.60 6.25 59.35
C LYS A 180 -6.40 5.54 58.69
N ARG A 181 -6.03 4.36 59.20
CA ARG A 181 -4.95 3.52 58.63
C ARG A 181 -5.32 2.94 57.26
N ALA A 182 -6.58 2.54 57.07
CA ALA A 182 -7.07 2.07 55.78
C ALA A 182 -7.03 3.20 54.73
N GLN A 183 -7.39 4.42 55.13
CA GLN A 183 -7.39 5.60 54.27
C GLN A 183 -5.97 6.04 53.88
N GLU A 184 -4.98 5.88 54.78
CA GLU A 184 -3.55 6.08 54.49
C GLU A 184 -3.03 5.11 53.41
N SER A 185 -3.54 3.87 53.36
CA SER A 185 -3.15 2.88 52.33
C SER A 185 -3.83 3.09 50.97
N VAL A 186 -5.06 3.60 50.94
CA VAL A 186 -5.79 3.93 49.69
C VAL A 186 -5.30 5.26 49.12
N GLY A 187 -5.03 6.26 49.97
CA GLY A 187 -4.51 7.56 49.57
C GLY A 187 -3.08 7.53 49.01
N ASN A 188 -2.33 6.47 49.29
CA ASN A 188 -0.95 6.30 48.85
C ASN A 188 -0.80 5.51 47.53
N ASN A 189 -1.91 5.10 46.88
CA ASN A 189 -1.86 4.51 45.54
C ASN A 189 -1.95 5.62 44.47
N PRO A 190 -0.91 5.84 43.64
CA PRO A 190 -0.79 7.01 42.76
C PRO A 190 -1.73 7.03 41.54
N SER A 191 -2.63 6.05 41.41
CA SER A 191 -3.50 5.87 40.23
C SER A 191 -4.86 6.57 40.31
N LEU A 192 -5.37 6.92 41.50
CA LEU A 192 -6.66 7.62 41.65
C LEU A 192 -6.50 9.12 41.95
N SER A 193 -5.43 9.50 42.65
CA SER A 193 -5.13 10.91 42.99
C SER A 193 -4.71 11.75 41.78
N SER A 194 -4.33 11.12 40.66
CA SER A 194 -3.95 11.79 39.41
C SER A 194 -5.12 12.04 38.45
N LEU A 195 -6.32 11.51 38.76
CA LEU A 195 -7.53 11.61 37.92
C LEU A 195 -8.60 12.56 38.47
N LEU A 196 -8.42 13.12 39.68
CA LEU A 196 -9.28 14.17 40.19
C LEU A 196 -8.64 15.54 39.87
N PRO A 197 -9.29 16.41 39.08
CA PRO A 197 -8.79 17.74 38.84
C PRO A 197 -8.82 18.51 40.16
N ARG A 198 -7.65 18.96 40.61
CA ARG A 198 -7.51 19.90 41.72
C ARG A 198 -8.17 21.22 41.30
N SER A 199 -9.45 21.41 41.66
CA SER A 199 -10.09 22.71 41.57
C SER A 199 -9.46 23.63 42.62
N GLY A 200 -8.80 24.68 42.14
CA GLY A 200 -8.38 25.81 42.97
C GLY A 200 -9.56 26.62 43.48
#